data_AF-A0A934LNT3-F1
#
_entry.id   AF-A0A934LNT3-F1
#
_cell.length_a   1.000
_cell.length_b   1.000
_cell.length_c   1.000
_cell.angle_alpha   90.00
_cell.angle_beta   90.00
_cell.angle_gamma   90.00
#
_symmetry.space_group_name_H-M   'P 1'
#
loop_
_entity.id
_entity.type
_entity.pdbx_description
1 polymer ?
#
loop_
_entity_poly.entity_id
_entity_poly.type
_entity_poly.pdbx_seq_one_letter_code
_entity_poly.pdbx_strand_id
1 'polypeptide(L)'
;MKSRNPAFENSLACLQHPLTLLSIAVLLLNDHVLKIVAPSWLTGKISDFAGLFFFPFIVAAGLSLIFSKLNLTRQRIGQITFGLVAIWFTLLKTVPFVNLLTADIASLFIGAPARLILDPTDLMALIILYPAWMIWNQPRSIKLTKFAYLALSIGAFAVMATSPREATVYSVTDLNVTKDGIVYATDKENYGERPPIAISKDGGQTWELSFEEKDAKNIDQKTYPISLCYRVDFSRNCYRIKSNRQFEITSDDDSGEKNWFLVFDSNDLVVKATDMAIVSWEGKDYLLVAIGEGGILRRELLHGGWEIIEVLGAKNR
;
A
#
# COMPACT_ATOMS: atom_id res chain seq x y z
N MET A 1 3.62 -44.71 -20.58
CA MET A 1 4.70 -43.68 -20.66
C MET A 1 4.10 -42.34 -20.30
N LYS A 2 4.52 -41.68 -19.21
CA LYS A 2 4.13 -40.28 -18.97
C LYS A 2 4.68 -39.46 -20.14
N SER A 3 3.82 -38.78 -20.90
CA SER A 3 4.29 -37.88 -21.96
C SER A 3 5.18 -36.83 -21.29
N ARG A 4 6.45 -36.79 -21.68
CA ARG A 4 7.37 -35.75 -21.22
C ARG A 4 6.89 -34.43 -21.81
N ASN A 5 6.56 -33.48 -20.95
CA ASN A 5 6.18 -32.14 -21.38
C ASN A 5 7.46 -31.27 -21.46
N PRO A 6 7.98 -30.99 -22.66
CA PRO A 6 9.28 -30.34 -22.82
C PRO A 6 9.31 -28.91 -22.26
N ALA A 7 8.18 -28.21 -22.25
CA ALA A 7 8.09 -26.87 -21.67
C ALA A 7 8.15 -26.92 -20.14
N PHE A 8 7.48 -27.90 -19.53
CA PHE A 8 7.55 -28.13 -18.08
C PHE A 8 8.96 -28.54 -17.65
N GLU A 9 9.61 -29.45 -18.37
CA GLU A 9 10.99 -29.87 -18.10
C GLU A 9 11.97 -28.68 -18.23
N ASN A 10 11.77 -27.82 -19.24
CA ASN A 10 12.58 -26.62 -19.38
C ASN A 10 12.39 -25.63 -18.22
N SER A 11 11.15 -25.44 -17.75
CA SER A 11 10.88 -24.60 -16.59
C SER A 11 11.62 -25.10 -15.35
N LEU A 12 11.54 -26.40 -15.05
CA LEU A 12 12.27 -27.00 -13.94
C LEU A 12 13.80 -26.84 -14.10
N ALA A 13 14.32 -26.98 -15.32
CA ALA A 13 15.73 -26.75 -15.60
C ALA A 13 16.15 -25.28 -15.43
N CYS A 14 15.23 -24.32 -15.61
CA CYS A 14 15.46 -22.91 -15.34
C CYS A 14 15.39 -22.59 -13.84
N LEU A 15 14.48 -23.23 -13.10
CA LEU A 15 14.32 -23.02 -11.66
C LEU A 15 15.51 -23.54 -10.84
N GLN A 16 16.14 -24.63 -11.27
CA GLN A 16 17.38 -25.12 -10.63
C GLN A 16 18.65 -24.36 -11.06
N HIS A 17 18.53 -23.34 -11.91
CA HIS A 17 19.70 -22.58 -12.36
C HIS A 17 20.29 -21.78 -11.19
N PRO A 18 21.63 -21.69 -11.04
CA PRO A 18 22.26 -20.99 -9.92
C PRO A 18 21.79 -19.54 -9.76
N LEU A 19 21.63 -18.80 -10.86
CA LEU A 19 21.11 -17.43 -10.80
C LEU A 19 19.65 -17.37 -10.34
N THR A 20 18.84 -18.37 -10.67
CA THR A 20 17.45 -18.45 -10.21
C THR A 20 17.40 -18.72 -8.71
N LEU A 21 18.21 -19.65 -8.23
CA LEU A 21 18.33 -19.96 -6.81
C LEU A 21 18.84 -18.76 -6.01
N LEU A 22 19.84 -18.04 -6.55
CA LEU A 22 20.31 -16.79 -5.98
C LEU A 22 19.19 -15.74 -5.91
N SER A 23 18.41 -15.59 -6.98
CA SER A 23 17.28 -14.66 -7.03
C SER A 23 16.21 -14.99 -5.97
N ILE A 24 15.87 -16.26 -5.82
CA ILE A 24 14.94 -16.73 -4.77
C ILE A 24 15.50 -16.43 -3.37
N ALA A 25 16.78 -16.72 -3.15
CA ALA A 25 17.44 -16.45 -1.86
C ALA A 25 17.49 -14.94 -1.55
N VAL A 26 17.80 -14.10 -2.54
CA VAL A 26 17.77 -12.63 -2.42
C VAL A 26 16.37 -12.16 -2.07
N LEU A 27 15.32 -12.65 -2.76
CA LEU A 27 13.94 -12.27 -2.47
C LEU A 27 13.56 -12.63 -1.03
N LEU A 28 13.83 -13.87 -0.62
CA LEU A 28 13.49 -14.35 0.73
C LEU A 28 14.22 -13.56 1.81
N LEU A 29 15.54 -13.36 1.65
CA LEU A 29 16.35 -12.60 2.61
C LEU A 29 15.92 -11.14 2.67
N ASN A 30 15.65 -10.53 1.52
CA ASN A 30 15.22 -9.14 1.45
C ASN A 30 13.87 -8.95 2.14
N ASP A 31 12.88 -9.79 1.82
CA ASP A 31 11.54 -9.63 2.34
C ASP A 31 11.44 -10.00 3.83
N HIS A 32 12.18 -10.99 4.31
CA HIS A 32 12.05 -11.45 5.70
C HIS A 32 13.07 -10.83 6.66
N VAL A 33 14.13 -10.19 6.16
CA VAL A 33 15.18 -9.63 7.02
C VAL A 33 15.39 -8.15 6.70
N LEU A 34 15.74 -7.81 5.45
CA LEU A 34 16.12 -6.43 5.13
C LEU A 34 14.96 -5.46 5.27
N LYS A 35 13.75 -5.83 4.85
CA LYS A 35 12.56 -4.99 5.03
C LYS A 35 12.20 -4.76 6.50
N ILE A 36 12.55 -5.70 7.40
CA ILE A 36 12.30 -5.56 8.84
C ILE A 36 13.35 -4.64 9.48
N VAL A 37 14.62 -4.79 9.11
CA VAL A 37 15.73 -4.08 9.78
C VAL A 37 15.98 -2.69 9.17
N ALA A 38 15.77 -2.53 7.86
CA ALA A 38 16.06 -1.31 7.12
C ALA A 38 15.05 -1.09 5.96
N PRO A 39 13.77 -0.81 6.28
CA PRO A 39 12.76 -0.55 5.26
C PRO A 39 13.17 0.65 4.39
N SER A 40 13.23 0.45 3.08
CA SER A 40 13.60 1.51 2.14
C SER A 40 13.02 1.30 0.76
N TRP A 41 12.94 2.37 -0.03
CA TRP A 41 12.57 2.31 -1.45
C TRP A 41 13.42 1.29 -2.23
N LEU A 42 14.71 1.16 -1.88
CA LEU A 42 15.63 0.22 -2.52
C LEU A 42 15.23 -1.24 -2.27
N THR A 43 14.83 -1.60 -1.05
CA THR A 43 14.39 -2.98 -0.73
C THR A 43 13.16 -3.40 -1.53
N GLY A 44 12.26 -2.46 -1.85
CA GLY A 44 11.11 -2.71 -2.74
C GLY A 44 11.54 -3.07 -4.16
N LYS A 45 12.48 -2.30 -4.73
CA LYS A 45 13.03 -2.59 -6.07
C LYS A 45 13.72 -3.95 -6.11
N ILE A 46 14.54 -4.26 -5.10
CA ILE A 46 15.25 -5.55 -5.03
C ILE A 46 14.27 -6.72 -5.09
N SER A 47 13.14 -6.65 -4.37
CA SER A 47 12.09 -7.67 -4.46
C SER A 47 11.53 -7.80 -5.87
N ASP A 48 11.22 -6.69 -6.53
CA ASP A 48 10.66 -6.71 -7.89
C ASP A 48 11.65 -7.28 -8.91
N PHE A 49 12.92 -6.88 -8.86
CA PHE A 49 13.99 -7.45 -9.70
C PHE A 49 14.16 -8.95 -9.45
N ALA A 50 14.22 -9.35 -8.18
CA ALA A 50 14.43 -10.75 -7.81
C ALA A 50 13.23 -11.63 -8.20
N GLY A 51 12.01 -11.17 -7.92
CA GLY A 51 10.76 -11.86 -8.25
C GLY A 51 10.56 -12.00 -9.76
N LEU A 52 10.66 -10.90 -10.51
CA LEU A 52 10.47 -10.92 -11.97
C LEU A 52 11.47 -11.80 -12.71
N PHE A 53 12.67 -12.01 -12.17
CA PHE A 53 13.66 -12.86 -12.82
C PHE A 53 13.22 -14.33 -12.91
N PHE A 54 12.65 -14.89 -11.83
CA PHE A 54 12.29 -16.31 -11.79
C PHE A 54 10.80 -16.59 -11.94
N PHE A 55 9.93 -15.61 -11.71
CA PHE A 55 8.48 -15.76 -11.79
C PHE A 55 7.97 -16.32 -13.12
N PRO A 56 8.49 -15.91 -14.31
CA PRO A 56 8.11 -16.51 -15.58
C PRO A 56 8.34 -18.02 -15.63
N PHE A 57 9.35 -18.55 -14.94
CA PHE A 57 9.59 -20.00 -14.94
C PHE A 57 8.49 -20.75 -14.17
N ILE A 58 8.03 -20.20 -13.04
CA ILE A 58 6.94 -20.77 -12.24
C ILE A 58 5.64 -20.75 -13.05
N VAL A 59 5.31 -19.60 -13.65
CA VAL A 59 4.12 -19.47 -14.51
C VAL A 59 4.20 -20.45 -15.68
N ALA A 60 5.37 -20.62 -16.30
CA ALA A 60 5.56 -21.55 -17.40
C ALA A 60 5.37 -23.01 -16.97
N ALA A 61 5.78 -23.39 -15.75
CA ALA A 61 5.50 -24.72 -15.19
C ALA A 61 3.99 -24.95 -15.07
N GLY A 62 3.25 -24.03 -14.46
CA GLY A 62 1.80 -24.13 -14.30
C GLY A 62 1.07 -24.17 -15.65
N LEU A 63 1.43 -23.25 -16.55
CA LEU A 63 0.85 -23.15 -17.89
C LEU A 63 1.08 -24.43 -18.71
N SER A 64 2.28 -25.02 -18.59
CA SER A 64 2.62 -26.28 -19.26
C SER A 64 1.75 -27.44 -18.76
N LEU A 65 1.42 -27.48 -17.47
CA LEU A 65 0.54 -28.52 -16.91
C LEU A 65 -0.91 -28.34 -17.37
N ILE A 66 -1.43 -27.11 -17.31
CA ILE A 66 -2.80 -26.77 -17.72
C ILE A 66 -3.02 -27.06 -19.21
N PHE A 67 -2.09 -26.64 -20.06
CA PHE A 67 -2.18 -26.78 -21.51
C PHE A 67 -1.41 -28.00 -22.05
N SER A 68 -1.18 -29.01 -21.21
CA SER A 68 -0.49 -30.24 -21.57
C SER A 68 -1.10 -30.98 -22.77
N LYS A 69 -2.39 -30.77 -23.05
CA LYS A 69 -3.10 -31.35 -24.20
C LYS A 69 -2.95 -30.56 -25.51
N LEU A 70 -2.50 -29.30 -25.47
CA LEU A 70 -2.47 -28.40 -26.63
C LEU A 70 -1.18 -28.49 -27.47
N ASN A 71 -0.27 -29.44 -27.17
CA ASN A 71 0.99 -29.65 -27.91
C ASN A 71 1.77 -28.36 -28.22
N LEU A 72 1.73 -27.38 -27.32
CA LEU A 72 2.43 -26.12 -27.48
C LEU A 72 3.94 -26.33 -27.39
N THR A 73 4.68 -25.66 -28.28
CA THR A 73 6.15 -25.73 -28.26
C THR A 73 6.71 -24.98 -27.06
N ARG A 74 7.89 -25.38 -26.59
CA ARG A 74 8.66 -24.67 -25.53
C ARG A 74 8.78 -23.17 -25.83
N GLN A 75 9.04 -22.82 -27.09
CA GLN A 75 9.18 -21.42 -27.52
C GLN A 75 7.88 -20.63 -27.29
N ARG A 76 6.74 -21.19 -27.71
CA ARG A 76 5.42 -20.55 -27.57
C ARG A 76 5.01 -20.40 -26.11
N ILE A 77 5.20 -21.43 -25.29
CA ILE A 77 4.95 -21.34 -23.83
C ILE A 77 5.80 -20.23 -23.22
N GLY A 78 7.08 -20.15 -23.59
CA GLY A 78 7.97 -19.08 -23.16
C GLY A 78 7.43 -17.70 -23.54
N GLN A 79 7.13 -17.48 -24.82
CA GLN A 79 6.62 -16.19 -25.32
C GLN A 79 5.34 -15.76 -24.60
N ILE A 80 4.37 -16.68 -24.48
CA ILE A 80 3.12 -16.43 -23.77
C ILE A 80 3.40 -16.07 -22.32
N THR A 81 4.25 -16.85 -21.64
CA THR A 81 4.50 -16.64 -20.21
C THR A 81 5.22 -15.33 -19.93
N PHE A 82 6.32 -15.06 -20.64
CA PHE A 82 7.07 -13.81 -20.46
C PHE A 82 6.23 -12.59 -20.85
N GLY A 83 5.43 -12.68 -21.92
CA GLY A 83 4.50 -11.63 -22.31
C GLY A 83 3.41 -11.40 -21.25
N LEU A 84 2.80 -12.46 -20.74
CA LEU A 84 1.80 -12.37 -19.67
C LEU A 84 2.37 -11.75 -18.39
N VAL A 85 3.57 -12.17 -17.96
CA VAL A 85 4.23 -11.60 -16.78
C VAL A 85 4.55 -10.12 -16.99
N ALA A 86 5.09 -9.74 -18.14
CA ALA A 86 5.40 -8.34 -18.44
C ALA A 86 4.15 -7.46 -18.47
N ILE A 87 3.08 -7.92 -19.14
CA ILE A 87 1.80 -7.20 -19.22
C ILE A 87 1.16 -7.08 -17.84
N TRP A 88 1.05 -8.21 -17.11
CA TRP A 88 0.47 -8.22 -15.77
C TRP A 88 1.23 -7.31 -14.82
N PHE A 89 2.57 -7.38 -14.78
CA PHE A 89 3.37 -6.52 -13.91
C PHE A 89 3.24 -5.03 -14.29
N THR A 90 3.21 -4.72 -15.58
CA THR A 90 3.00 -3.35 -16.05
C THR A 90 1.65 -2.80 -15.58
N LEU A 91 0.58 -3.56 -15.80
CA LEU A 91 -0.77 -3.17 -15.39
C LEU A 91 -0.89 -3.09 -13.86
N LEU A 92 -0.29 -4.03 -13.13
CA LEU A 92 -0.26 -4.04 -11.67
C LEU A 92 0.37 -2.76 -11.08
N LYS A 93 1.42 -2.23 -11.72
CA LYS A 93 2.17 -1.06 -11.26
C LYS A 93 1.63 0.27 -11.80
N THR A 94 0.69 0.26 -12.75
CA THR A 94 0.19 1.48 -13.41
C THR A 94 -1.33 1.67 -13.34
N VAL A 95 -2.11 0.59 -13.18
CA VAL A 95 -3.58 0.63 -13.22
C VAL A 95 -4.14 0.28 -11.84
N PRO A 96 -4.79 1.23 -11.13
CA PRO A 96 -5.33 1.00 -9.78
C PRO A 96 -6.26 -0.20 -9.69
N PHE A 97 -7.12 -0.40 -10.69
CA PHE A 97 -8.05 -1.53 -10.74
C PHE A 97 -7.32 -2.89 -10.74
N VAL A 98 -6.26 -3.04 -11.53
CA VAL A 98 -5.50 -4.29 -11.62
C VAL A 98 -4.68 -4.52 -10.34
N ASN A 99 -4.18 -3.44 -9.75
CA ASN A 99 -3.52 -3.48 -8.45
C ASN A 99 -4.42 -4.04 -7.35
N LEU A 100 -5.63 -3.47 -7.19
CA LEU A 100 -6.62 -3.92 -6.23
C LEU A 100 -7.04 -5.38 -6.47
N LEU A 101 -7.40 -5.72 -7.71
CA LEU A 101 -7.79 -7.08 -8.06
C LEU A 101 -6.69 -8.11 -7.71
N THR A 102 -5.43 -7.76 -8.00
CA THR A 102 -4.31 -8.65 -7.71
C THR A 102 -4.07 -8.76 -6.20
N ALA A 103 -4.19 -7.65 -5.47
CA ALA A 103 -4.07 -7.61 -4.02
C ALA A 103 -5.17 -8.45 -3.34
N ASP A 104 -6.41 -8.38 -3.81
CA ASP A 104 -7.53 -9.18 -3.29
C ASP A 104 -7.31 -10.68 -3.50
N ILE A 105 -6.87 -11.06 -4.71
CA ILE A 105 -6.53 -12.46 -5.02
C ILE A 105 -5.38 -12.93 -4.13
N ALA A 106 -4.31 -12.14 -4.00
CA ALA A 106 -3.18 -12.48 -3.14
C ALA A 106 -3.62 -12.62 -1.68
N SER A 107 -4.50 -11.74 -1.19
CA SER A 107 -5.03 -11.77 0.17
C SER A 107 -5.78 -13.07 0.48
N LEU A 108 -6.55 -13.57 -0.49
CA LEU A 108 -7.27 -14.84 -0.36
C LEU A 108 -6.31 -16.03 -0.22
N PHE A 109 -5.21 -16.05 -0.98
CA PHE A 109 -4.22 -17.14 -0.93
C PHE A 109 -3.34 -17.09 0.32
N ILE A 110 -2.99 -15.88 0.78
CA ILE A 110 -2.12 -15.67 1.94
C ILE A 110 -2.91 -15.81 3.25
N GLY A 111 -4.22 -15.54 3.23
CA GLY A 111 -5.06 -15.49 4.42
C GLY A 111 -4.86 -14.23 5.27
N ALA A 112 -4.25 -13.19 4.69
CA ALA A 112 -4.01 -11.89 5.31
C ALA A 112 -4.13 -10.77 4.26
N PRO A 113 -4.45 -9.52 4.66
CA PRO A 113 -4.56 -8.40 3.72
C PRO A 113 -3.22 -8.13 3.01
N ALA A 114 -3.19 -8.34 1.70
CA ALA A 114 -2.09 -7.94 0.83
C ALA A 114 -2.38 -6.55 0.27
N ARG A 115 -1.37 -5.69 0.22
CA ARG A 115 -1.45 -4.39 -0.46
C ARG A 115 -0.24 -4.21 -1.35
N LEU A 116 -0.47 -3.86 -2.61
CA LEU A 116 0.58 -3.68 -3.61
C LEU A 116 0.73 -2.19 -3.89
N ILE A 117 1.95 -1.65 -3.74
CA ILE A 117 2.20 -0.23 -3.99
C ILE A 117 2.18 0.02 -5.50
N LEU A 118 1.42 1.04 -5.91
CA LEU A 118 1.37 1.51 -7.29
C LEU A 118 2.51 2.51 -7.50
N ASP A 119 3.65 2.01 -7.96
CA ASP A 119 4.83 2.81 -8.28
C ASP A 119 5.29 2.52 -9.72
N PRO A 120 4.99 3.42 -10.69
CA PRO A 120 5.42 3.25 -12.07
C PRO A 120 6.93 3.17 -12.27
N THR A 121 7.73 3.65 -11.30
CA THR A 121 9.20 3.53 -11.40
C THR A 121 9.67 2.07 -11.23
N ASP A 122 8.81 1.17 -10.73
CA ASP A 122 9.07 -0.28 -10.69
C ASP A 122 9.15 -0.92 -12.08
N LEU A 123 8.63 -0.26 -13.13
CA LEU A 123 8.73 -0.77 -14.50
C LEU A 123 10.18 -0.98 -14.96
N MET A 124 11.15 -0.31 -14.33
CA MET A 124 12.58 -0.58 -14.54
C MET A 124 12.95 -2.05 -14.27
N ALA A 125 12.25 -2.73 -13.35
CA ALA A 125 12.47 -4.13 -13.05
C ALA A 125 12.18 -5.06 -14.24
N LEU A 126 11.37 -4.65 -15.22
CA LEU A 126 11.11 -5.43 -16.44
C LEU A 126 12.39 -5.74 -17.24
N ILE A 127 13.45 -4.96 -17.08
CA ILE A 127 14.75 -5.20 -17.72
C ILE A 127 15.29 -6.60 -17.35
N ILE A 128 14.98 -7.09 -16.14
CA ILE A 128 15.44 -8.40 -15.66
C ILE A 128 14.81 -9.59 -16.40
N LEU A 129 13.70 -9.36 -17.12
CA LEU A 129 13.10 -10.39 -17.97
C LEU A 129 14.01 -10.77 -19.14
N TYR A 130 14.88 -9.87 -19.59
CA TYR A 130 15.82 -10.16 -20.66
C TYR A 130 16.83 -11.27 -20.30
N PRO A 131 17.62 -11.19 -19.21
CA PRO A 131 18.51 -12.29 -18.82
C PRO A 131 17.73 -13.55 -18.43
N ALA A 132 16.52 -13.44 -17.87
CA ALA A 132 15.65 -14.60 -17.62
C ALA A 132 15.23 -15.29 -18.93
N TRP A 133 14.91 -14.52 -19.97
CA TRP A 133 14.57 -15.02 -21.30
C TRP A 133 15.78 -15.70 -21.98
N MET A 134 16.99 -15.17 -21.80
CA MET A 134 18.21 -15.82 -22.26
C MET A 134 18.36 -17.20 -21.61
N ILE A 135 18.17 -17.30 -20.30
CA ILE A 135 18.17 -18.59 -19.57
C ILE A 135 17.09 -19.52 -20.11
N TRP A 136 15.87 -19.02 -20.36
CA TRP A 136 14.77 -19.81 -20.90
C TRP A 136 15.09 -20.45 -22.25
N ASN A 137 15.86 -19.77 -23.11
CA ASN A 137 16.17 -20.22 -24.47
C ASN A 137 17.45 -21.06 -24.58
N GLN A 138 18.24 -21.16 -23.52
CA GLN A 138 19.47 -21.96 -23.58
C GLN A 138 19.15 -23.44 -23.83
N PRO A 139 19.78 -24.08 -24.83
CA PRO A 139 19.67 -25.53 -25.00
C PRO A 139 20.32 -26.20 -23.80
N ARG A 140 19.52 -26.90 -22.99
CA ARG A 140 19.97 -27.51 -21.74
C ARG A 140 19.77 -29.02 -21.80
N SER A 141 20.87 -29.75 -21.65
CA SER A 141 20.89 -31.19 -21.40
C SER A 141 20.98 -31.50 -19.89
N ILE A 142 20.39 -30.64 -19.05
CA ILE A 142 20.51 -30.78 -17.61
C ILE A 142 19.61 -31.92 -17.13
N LYS A 143 20.18 -32.88 -16.40
CA LYS A 143 19.40 -33.90 -15.70
C LYS A 143 18.56 -33.22 -14.63
N LEU A 144 17.24 -33.32 -14.74
CA LEU A 144 16.33 -32.83 -13.71
C LEU A 144 16.56 -33.61 -12.41
N THR A 145 16.84 -32.88 -11.34
CA THR A 145 17.01 -33.44 -10.00
C THR A 145 15.77 -33.18 -9.15
N LYS A 146 15.65 -33.85 -8.00
CA LYS A 146 14.59 -33.55 -7.02
C LYS A 146 14.65 -32.08 -6.55
N PHE A 147 15.82 -31.45 -6.59
CA PHE A 147 16.00 -30.04 -6.26
C PHE A 147 15.23 -29.10 -7.19
N ALA A 148 14.97 -29.46 -8.45
CA ALA A 148 14.20 -28.61 -9.34
C ALA A 148 12.74 -28.44 -8.87
N TYR A 149 12.15 -29.50 -8.33
CA TYR A 149 10.82 -29.45 -7.72
C TYR A 149 10.82 -28.68 -6.41
N LEU A 150 11.88 -28.84 -5.60
CA LEU A 150 12.06 -28.04 -4.39
C LEU A 150 12.18 -26.54 -4.73
N ALA A 151 12.96 -26.18 -5.75
CA ALA A 151 13.09 -24.81 -6.23
C ALA A 151 11.77 -24.24 -6.75
N LEU A 152 10.95 -25.05 -7.43
CA LEU A 152 9.59 -24.67 -7.82
C LEU A 152 8.71 -24.38 -6.59
N SER A 153 8.70 -25.28 -5.60
CA SER A 153 7.92 -25.09 -4.38
C SER A 153 8.38 -23.87 -3.59
N ILE A 154 9.68 -23.76 -3.30
CA ILE A 154 10.25 -22.62 -2.57
C ILE A 154 10.03 -21.33 -3.34
N GLY A 155 10.24 -21.31 -4.67
CA GLY A 155 10.00 -20.13 -5.49
C GLY A 155 8.52 -19.71 -5.48
N ALA A 156 7.59 -20.66 -5.56
CA ALA A 156 6.16 -20.36 -5.47
C ALA A 156 5.79 -19.78 -4.10
N PHE A 157 6.32 -20.36 -3.02
CA PHE A 157 6.17 -19.82 -1.68
C PHE A 157 6.82 -18.44 -1.53
N ALA A 158 8.01 -18.21 -2.10
CA ALA A 158 8.71 -16.94 -2.00
C ALA A 158 7.94 -15.78 -2.65
N VAL A 159 7.21 -16.05 -3.73
CA VAL A 159 6.33 -15.05 -4.38
C VAL A 159 5.12 -14.71 -3.49
N MET A 160 4.61 -15.69 -2.75
CA MET A 160 3.49 -15.49 -1.81
C MET A 160 3.95 -14.90 -0.48
N ALA A 161 5.16 -15.22 -0.04
CA ALA A 161 5.76 -14.80 1.23
C ALA A 161 6.35 -13.38 1.12
N THR A 162 5.67 -12.49 0.41
CA THR A 162 6.00 -11.07 0.51
C THR A 162 5.62 -10.61 1.91
N SER A 163 6.55 -9.91 2.56
CA SER A 163 6.40 -9.48 3.95
C SER A 163 5.08 -8.72 4.14
N PRO A 164 4.24 -9.05 5.14
CA PRO A 164 3.15 -8.20 5.55
C PRO A 164 3.68 -6.78 5.75
N ARG A 165 2.98 -5.79 5.22
CA ARG A 165 3.33 -4.38 5.39
C ARG A 165 3.45 -4.08 6.89
N GLU A 166 4.43 -3.28 7.27
CA GLU A 166 4.43 -2.64 8.59
C GLU A 166 3.11 -1.88 8.72
N ALA A 167 2.27 -2.31 9.67
CA ALA A 167 0.94 -1.74 9.86
C ALA A 167 1.12 -0.32 10.42
N THR A 168 1.11 0.68 9.54
CA THR A 168 1.23 2.09 9.88
C THR A 168 0.17 2.92 9.14
N VAL A 169 -0.08 4.14 9.60
CA VAL A 169 -1.12 5.02 9.08
C VAL A 169 -0.60 5.68 7.79
N TYR A 170 -1.23 5.37 6.65
CA TYR A 170 -0.87 5.94 5.33
C TYR A 170 -1.90 6.94 4.80
N SER A 171 -3.13 6.83 5.28
CA SER A 171 -4.18 7.80 5.04
C SER A 171 -4.90 8.03 6.35
N VAL A 172 -4.96 9.28 6.82
CA VAL A 172 -5.72 9.62 8.02
C VAL A 172 -7.19 9.76 7.63
N THR A 173 -8.02 8.85 8.13
CA THR A 173 -9.45 8.80 7.79
C THR A 173 -10.35 9.12 8.97
N ASP A 174 -9.91 8.81 10.18
CA ASP A 174 -10.68 9.04 11.40
C ASP A 174 -9.79 9.67 12.46
N LEU A 175 -10.38 10.60 13.22
CA LEU A 175 -9.73 11.29 14.34
C LEU A 175 -10.58 11.16 15.60
N ASN A 176 -9.92 10.87 16.71
CA ASN A 176 -10.53 10.91 18.03
C ASN A 176 -9.64 11.65 19.02
N VAL A 177 -10.25 12.39 19.93
CA VAL A 177 -9.55 13.17 20.95
C VAL A 177 -10.10 12.78 22.31
N THR A 178 -9.21 12.39 23.22
CA THR A 178 -9.57 12.07 24.60
C THR A 178 -9.68 13.33 25.45
N LYS A 179 -10.30 13.21 26.62
CA LYS A 179 -10.40 14.32 27.60
C LYS A 179 -9.03 14.80 28.09
N ASP A 180 -8.01 13.95 28.04
CA ASP A 180 -6.65 14.27 28.46
C ASP A 180 -5.82 14.94 27.35
N GLY A 181 -6.43 15.25 26.19
CA GLY A 181 -5.76 15.93 25.08
C GLY A 181 -4.96 15.01 24.16
N ILE A 182 -5.02 13.69 24.36
CA ILE A 182 -4.39 12.71 23.46
C ILE A 182 -5.24 12.58 22.20
N VAL A 183 -4.58 12.66 21.04
CA VAL A 183 -5.19 12.54 19.72
C VAL A 183 -4.83 11.19 19.10
N TYR A 184 -5.83 10.52 18.53
CA TYR A 184 -5.69 9.28 17.78
C TYR A 184 -6.07 9.51 16.32
N ALA A 185 -5.27 8.96 15.41
CA ALA A 185 -5.47 8.97 13.97
C ALA A 185 -5.41 7.55 13.43
N THR A 186 -6.36 7.17 12.57
CA THR A 186 -6.40 5.82 11.99
C THR A 186 -6.69 5.83 10.50
N ASP A 187 -6.34 4.72 9.84
CA ASP A 187 -6.60 4.45 8.43
C ASP A 187 -7.68 3.36 8.27
N LYS A 188 -8.93 3.64 8.68
CA LYS A 188 -10.02 2.67 8.57
C LYS A 188 -10.45 2.41 7.14
N GLU A 189 -10.37 3.40 6.24
CA GLU A 189 -10.77 3.18 4.84
C GLU A 189 -9.92 2.11 4.17
N ASN A 190 -8.61 2.04 4.48
CA ASN A 190 -7.74 1.01 3.91
C ASN A 190 -7.67 -0.30 4.71
N TYR A 191 -7.86 -0.26 6.03
CA TYR A 191 -7.61 -1.42 6.92
C TYR A 191 -8.86 -1.99 7.61
N GLY A 192 -10.03 -1.35 7.45
CA GLY A 192 -11.30 -1.83 7.99
C GLY A 192 -11.35 -1.80 9.52
N GLU A 193 -11.75 -2.91 10.14
CA GLU A 193 -12.04 -3.00 11.58
C GLU A 193 -10.79 -2.98 12.49
N ARG A 194 -9.60 -3.25 11.94
CA ARG A 194 -8.33 -3.27 12.69
C ARG A 194 -7.28 -2.38 12.03
N PRO A 195 -7.51 -1.05 12.00
CA PRO A 195 -6.56 -0.14 11.40
C PRO A 195 -5.32 0.04 12.29
N PRO A 196 -4.17 0.38 11.70
CA PRO A 196 -3.06 0.94 12.46
C PRO A 196 -3.48 2.26 13.12
N ILE A 197 -2.95 2.52 14.30
CA ILE A 197 -3.30 3.69 15.12
C ILE A 197 -2.05 4.54 15.32
N ALA A 198 -2.13 5.82 14.94
CA ALA A 198 -1.15 6.82 15.32
C ALA A 198 -1.66 7.61 16.52
N ILE A 199 -0.80 7.86 17.50
CA ILE A 199 -1.09 8.63 18.72
C ILE A 199 -0.23 9.89 18.76
N SER A 200 -0.85 11.00 19.15
CA SER A 200 -0.18 12.26 19.43
C SER A 200 -0.51 12.73 20.84
N LYS A 201 0.52 13.18 21.56
CA LYS A 201 0.44 13.66 22.96
C LYS A 201 0.77 15.15 23.08
N ASP A 202 0.94 15.84 21.96
CA ASP A 202 1.40 17.22 21.86
C ASP A 202 0.46 18.11 21.00
N GLY A 203 -0.84 17.79 21.06
CA GLY A 203 -1.86 18.54 20.34
C GLY A 203 -1.84 18.32 18.83
N GLY A 204 -1.37 17.16 18.36
CA GLY A 204 -1.37 16.76 16.95
C GLY A 204 -0.12 17.17 16.17
N GLN A 205 1.00 17.48 16.83
CA GLN A 205 2.25 17.90 16.15
C GLN A 205 3.16 16.73 15.82
N THR A 206 3.36 15.81 16.76
CA THR A 206 4.16 14.60 16.57
C THR A 206 3.30 13.35 16.76
N TRP A 207 3.66 12.30 16.02
CA TRP A 207 2.87 11.09 15.90
C TRP A 207 3.75 9.85 16.08
N GLU A 208 3.29 8.96 16.94
CA GLU A 208 3.92 7.66 17.20
C GLU A 208 2.93 6.54 16.87
N LEU A 209 3.43 5.36 16.49
CA LEU A 209 2.58 4.21 16.22
C LEU A 209 2.17 3.55 17.54
N SER A 210 0.87 3.32 17.74
CA SER A 210 0.32 2.56 18.87
C SER A 210 -0.18 1.20 18.41
N PHE A 211 0.14 0.16 19.18
CA PHE A 211 -0.26 -1.22 18.93
C PHE A 211 -1.36 -1.71 19.90
N GLU A 212 -1.85 -0.85 20.80
CA GLU A 212 -2.86 -1.24 21.77
C GLU A 212 -4.28 -1.13 21.20
N GLU A 213 -4.97 -2.27 21.05
CA GLU A 213 -6.35 -2.34 20.52
C GLU A 213 -7.38 -1.57 21.36
N LYS A 214 -7.08 -1.28 22.64
CA LYS A 214 -8.01 -0.58 23.54
C LYS A 214 -8.33 0.84 23.06
N ASP A 215 -7.42 1.45 22.32
CA ASP A 215 -7.54 2.84 21.91
C ASP A 215 -8.35 3.00 20.60
N ALA A 216 -8.37 1.97 19.73
CA ALA A 216 -9.19 1.96 18.52
C ALA A 216 -10.70 1.83 18.79
N LYS A 217 -11.09 1.19 19.90
CA LYS A 217 -12.50 0.90 20.21
C LYS A 217 -13.36 2.15 20.43
N ASN A 218 -12.74 3.30 20.68
CA ASN A 218 -13.46 4.54 20.98
C ASN A 218 -13.54 5.50 19.78
N ILE A 219 -13.02 5.14 18.60
CA ILE A 219 -13.09 5.98 17.42
C ILE A 219 -14.44 5.74 16.73
N ASP A 220 -15.46 6.50 17.12
CA ASP A 220 -16.78 6.43 16.52
C ASP A 220 -16.76 6.88 15.06
N GLN A 221 -17.47 6.16 14.18
CA GLN A 221 -17.68 6.61 12.81
C GLN A 221 -18.61 7.82 12.81
N LYS A 222 -18.11 8.97 12.36
CA LYS A 222 -18.92 10.18 12.19
C LYS A 222 -19.68 10.10 10.87
N THR A 223 -20.98 10.37 10.91
CA THR A 223 -21.82 10.43 9.70
C THR A 223 -21.76 11.82 9.08
N TYR A 224 -21.55 11.89 7.76
CA TYR A 224 -21.59 13.16 7.04
C TYR A 224 -23.00 13.76 6.98
N PRO A 225 -23.13 15.11 6.94
CA PRO A 225 -22.06 16.10 7.05
C PRO A 225 -21.56 16.24 8.49
N ILE A 226 -20.24 16.32 8.66
CA ILE A 226 -19.63 16.56 9.97
C ILE A 226 -19.60 18.07 10.17
N SER A 227 -20.06 18.57 11.31
CA SER A 227 -19.99 20.01 11.62
C SER A 227 -19.51 20.26 13.04
N LEU A 228 -18.58 21.20 13.19
CA LEU A 228 -18.02 21.61 14.47
C LEU A 228 -18.05 23.13 14.54
N CYS A 229 -18.56 23.67 15.64
CA CYS A 229 -18.55 25.11 15.87
C CYS A 229 -17.76 25.43 17.13
N TYR A 230 -16.95 26.46 17.04
CA TYR A 230 -16.13 26.97 18.13
C TYR A 230 -16.44 28.45 18.34
N ARG A 231 -16.57 28.85 19.60
CA ARG A 231 -16.89 30.23 19.98
C ARG A 231 -15.64 30.87 20.59
N VAL A 232 -15.24 32.01 20.02
CA VAL A 232 -14.17 32.86 20.53
C VAL A 232 -14.79 34.21 20.86
N ASP A 233 -14.88 34.53 22.14
CA ASP A 233 -15.53 35.73 22.65
C ASP A 233 -16.96 35.90 22.08
N PHE A 234 -17.14 36.83 21.14
CA PHE A 234 -18.41 37.13 20.46
C PHE A 234 -18.51 36.54 19.05
N SER A 235 -17.42 36.02 18.50
CA SER A 235 -17.40 35.41 17.16
C SER A 235 -17.63 33.89 17.24
N ARG A 236 -18.42 33.35 16.31
CA ARG A 236 -18.63 31.90 16.20
C ARG A 236 -18.13 31.41 14.84
N ASN A 237 -17.06 30.63 14.86
CA ASN A 237 -16.55 29.98 13.67
C ASN A 237 -17.13 28.57 13.60
N CYS A 238 -17.73 28.21 12.46
CA CYS A 238 -18.18 26.85 12.21
C CYS A 238 -17.44 26.24 11.03
N TYR A 239 -17.16 24.96 11.15
CA TYR A 239 -16.45 24.13 10.18
C TYR A 239 -17.39 23.02 9.76
N ARG A 240 -17.37 22.66 8.48
CA ARG A 240 -18.20 21.59 7.94
C ARG A 240 -17.44 20.77 6.91
N ILE A 241 -17.59 19.45 7.01
CA ILE A 241 -17.21 18.51 5.95
C ILE A 241 -18.49 17.96 5.32
N LYS A 242 -18.65 18.19 4.02
CA LYS A 242 -19.83 17.72 3.26
C LYS A 242 -19.70 16.25 2.89
N SER A 243 -20.80 15.65 2.44
CA SER A 243 -20.82 14.25 1.98
C SER A 243 -19.90 13.98 0.77
N ASN A 244 -19.52 15.01 0.02
CA ASN A 244 -18.51 14.94 -1.05
C ASN A 244 -17.08 15.21 -0.55
N ARG A 245 -16.86 15.19 0.77
CA ARG A 245 -15.59 15.47 1.47
C ARG A 245 -15.05 16.88 1.33
N GLN A 246 -15.82 17.84 0.79
CA GLN A 246 -15.40 19.24 0.74
C GLN A 246 -15.41 19.84 2.14
N PHE A 247 -14.29 20.48 2.50
CA PHE A 247 -14.14 21.20 3.76
C PHE A 247 -14.46 22.69 3.58
N GLU A 248 -15.40 23.18 4.38
CA GLU A 248 -15.90 24.55 4.35
C GLU A 248 -15.83 25.20 5.74
N ILE A 249 -15.54 26.49 5.78
CA ILE A 249 -15.54 27.32 6.98
C ILE A 249 -16.56 28.45 6.85
N THR A 250 -17.17 28.85 7.97
CA THR A 250 -17.99 30.05 8.06
C THR A 250 -17.60 30.84 9.31
N SER A 251 -17.58 32.16 9.18
CA SER A 251 -17.58 33.10 10.28
C SER A 251 -19.02 33.61 10.42
N ASP A 252 -19.72 33.23 11.50
CA ASP A 252 -20.99 33.92 11.83
C ASP A 252 -20.64 35.35 12.23
N ASP A 253 -21.10 36.31 11.45
CA ASP A 253 -21.53 37.59 12.00
C ASP A 253 -22.95 37.38 12.56
N ASP A 254 -23.30 38.01 13.68
CA ASP A 254 -24.59 37.86 14.40
C ASP A 254 -25.87 38.18 13.55
N SER A 255 -25.74 38.39 12.24
CA SER A 255 -26.80 38.71 11.28
C SER A 255 -27.63 37.50 10.80
N GLY A 256 -27.20 36.27 11.08
CA GLY A 256 -27.96 35.04 10.77
C GLY A 256 -27.84 34.53 9.33
N GLU A 257 -27.12 35.21 8.43
CA GLU A 257 -26.74 34.70 7.11
C GLU A 257 -25.34 34.05 7.15
N LYS A 258 -25.29 32.73 6.93
CA LYS A 258 -24.03 31.96 6.94
C LYS A 258 -23.45 31.83 5.53
N ASN A 259 -22.42 32.62 5.24
CA ASN A 259 -21.60 32.40 4.05
C ASN A 259 -20.54 31.33 4.34
N TRP A 260 -20.50 30.29 3.52
CA TRP A 260 -19.54 29.19 3.62
C TRP A 260 -18.45 29.36 2.56
N PHE A 261 -17.20 29.24 2.98
CA PHE A 261 -16.02 29.37 2.12
C PHE A 261 -15.28 28.03 2.06
N LEU A 262 -14.88 27.62 0.85
CA LEU A 262 -14.04 26.44 0.66
C LEU A 262 -12.63 26.71 1.20
N VAL A 263 -12.04 25.69 1.82
CA VAL A 263 -10.64 25.71 2.24
C VAL A 263 -9.80 25.04 1.15
N PHE A 264 -8.70 25.70 0.80
CA PHE A 264 -7.74 25.24 -0.21
C PHE A 264 -6.41 24.89 0.47
N ASP A 265 -5.70 23.93 -0.11
CA ASP A 265 -4.33 23.59 0.29
C ASP A 265 -3.30 24.56 -0.32
N SER A 266 -2.00 24.31 -0.10
CA SER A 266 -0.92 25.15 -0.62
C SER A 266 -0.82 25.18 -2.16
N ASN A 267 -1.52 24.28 -2.86
CA ASN A 267 -1.55 24.18 -4.31
C ASN A 267 -2.88 24.68 -4.91
N ASP A 268 -3.67 25.43 -4.14
CA ASP A 268 -5.02 25.90 -4.50
C ASP A 268 -6.00 24.76 -4.84
N LEU A 269 -5.75 23.54 -4.36
CA LEU A 269 -6.68 22.43 -4.50
C LEU A 269 -7.67 22.41 -3.32
N VAL A 270 -8.93 22.09 -3.62
CA VAL A 270 -9.97 21.96 -2.58
C VAL A 270 -9.59 20.84 -1.63
N VAL A 271 -9.48 21.17 -0.34
CA VAL A 271 -9.17 20.19 0.71
C VAL A 271 -10.28 19.14 0.77
N LYS A 272 -9.89 17.88 0.57
CA LYS A 272 -10.76 16.71 0.76
C LYS A 272 -10.56 16.17 2.16
N ALA A 273 -11.47 16.53 3.06
CA ALA A 273 -11.41 16.11 4.44
C ALA A 273 -12.24 14.83 4.68
N THR A 274 -11.71 13.95 5.51
CA THR A 274 -12.35 12.69 5.92
C THR A 274 -12.95 12.78 7.31
N ASP A 275 -12.29 13.52 8.20
CA ASP A 275 -12.75 13.76 9.56
C ASP A 275 -12.16 15.04 10.14
N MET A 276 -12.71 15.53 11.25
CA MET A 276 -12.15 16.64 12.01
C MET A 276 -12.42 16.49 13.51
N ALA A 277 -11.53 17.08 14.31
CA ALA A 277 -11.63 17.13 15.76
C ALA A 277 -10.97 18.39 16.32
N ILE A 278 -11.39 18.82 17.51
CA ILE A 278 -10.74 19.90 18.26
C ILE A 278 -9.98 19.29 19.43
N VAL A 279 -8.74 19.74 19.63
CA VAL A 279 -7.91 19.36 20.77
C VAL A 279 -7.44 20.61 21.53
N SER A 280 -7.55 20.56 22.85
CA SER A 280 -6.98 21.56 23.74
C SER A 280 -5.59 21.10 24.19
N TRP A 281 -4.57 21.92 24.00
CA TRP A 281 -3.20 21.63 24.38
C TRP A 281 -2.47 22.91 24.82
N GLU A 282 -1.78 22.86 25.96
CA GLU A 282 -1.08 24.01 26.58
C GLU A 282 -1.92 25.31 26.66
N GLY A 283 -3.22 25.18 26.94
CA GLY A 283 -4.13 26.33 27.07
C GLY A 283 -4.56 26.96 25.75
N LYS A 284 -4.28 26.30 24.61
CA LYS A 284 -4.73 26.69 23.27
C LYS A 284 -5.58 25.59 22.66
N ASP A 285 -6.53 25.98 21.81
CA ASP A 285 -7.37 25.05 21.08
C ASP A 285 -6.98 24.98 19.60
N TYR A 286 -6.85 23.75 19.11
CA TYR A 286 -6.43 23.44 17.76
C TYR A 286 -7.51 22.65 17.04
N LEU A 287 -7.81 23.03 15.81
CA LEU A 287 -8.60 22.23 14.88
C LEU A 287 -7.66 21.31 14.09
N LEU A 288 -7.97 20.02 14.11
CA LEU A 288 -7.32 19.00 13.31
C LEU A 288 -8.32 18.52 12.25
N VAL A 289 -7.89 18.49 11.00
CA VAL A 289 -8.68 18.02 9.87
C VAL A 289 -7.89 16.92 9.17
N ALA A 290 -8.44 15.72 9.15
CA ALA A 290 -7.87 14.60 8.43
C ALA A 290 -8.06 14.80 6.93
N ILE A 291 -6.97 14.76 6.16
CA ILE A 291 -6.97 15.02 4.71
C ILE A 291 -6.51 13.80 3.90
N GLY A 292 -6.70 12.60 4.46
CA GLY A 292 -6.33 11.34 3.81
C GLY A 292 -4.82 11.13 3.77
N GLU A 293 -4.28 10.86 2.57
CA GLU A 293 -2.85 10.57 2.37
C GLU A 293 -1.95 11.78 2.69
N GLY A 294 -2.49 13.00 2.67
CA GLY A 294 -1.75 14.23 3.02
C GLY A 294 -1.49 14.42 4.53
N GLY A 295 -2.03 13.54 5.38
CA GLY A 295 -1.90 13.64 6.84
C GLY A 295 -3.02 14.47 7.47
N ILE A 296 -2.65 15.47 8.27
CA ILE A 296 -3.58 16.32 9.01
C ILE A 296 -3.32 17.79 8.70
N LEU A 297 -4.37 18.53 8.41
CA LEU A 297 -4.34 19.99 8.41
C LEU A 297 -4.66 20.48 9.83
N ARG A 298 -3.72 21.20 10.44
CA ARG A 298 -3.81 21.73 11.81
C ARG A 298 -3.92 23.25 11.79
N ARG A 299 -4.70 23.82 12.71
CA ARG A 299 -4.81 25.28 12.89
C ARG A 299 -5.15 25.64 14.34
N GLU A 300 -4.41 26.59 14.90
CA GLU A 300 -4.79 27.24 16.16
C GLU A 300 -6.04 28.12 15.95
N LEU A 301 -7.09 27.90 16.73
CA LEU A 301 -8.42 28.47 16.48
C LEU A 301 -8.50 30.00 16.67
N LEU A 302 -7.64 30.58 17.50
CA LEU A 302 -7.65 32.02 17.80
C LEU A 302 -6.96 32.84 16.70
N HIS A 303 -5.69 32.55 16.43
CA HIS A 303 -4.84 33.37 15.55
C HIS A 303 -3.94 32.54 14.60
N GLY A 304 -4.16 31.23 14.53
CA GLY A 304 -3.30 30.34 13.75
C GLY A 304 -3.56 30.38 12.26
N GLY A 305 -2.47 30.25 11.50
CA GLY A 305 -2.52 29.80 10.11
C GLY A 305 -2.79 28.30 10.01
N TRP A 306 -3.01 27.83 8.79
CA TRP A 306 -3.07 26.40 8.50
C TRP A 306 -1.66 25.84 8.32
N GLU A 307 -1.41 24.68 8.91
CA GLU A 307 -0.19 23.91 8.72
C GLU A 307 -0.53 22.45 8.40
N ILE A 308 0.31 21.80 7.59
CA ILE A 308 0.15 20.38 7.26
C ILE A 308 1.11 19.59 8.14
N ILE A 309 0.57 18.64 8.89
CA ILE A 309 1.30 17.71 9.74
C ILE A 309 1.26 16.33 9.11
N GLU A 310 2.45 15.78 8.86
CA GLU A 310 2.62 14.40 8.43
C GLU A 310 2.30 13.43 9.56
N VAL A 311 1.56 12.37 9.26
CA VAL A 311 1.21 11.32 10.23
C VAL A 311 1.82 10.01 9.76
N LEU A 312 2.99 9.68 10.30
CA LEU A 312 3.74 8.46 9.98
C LEU A 312 3.95 8.29 8.46
N GLY A 313 3.18 7.40 7.82
CA GLY A 313 3.25 7.13 6.38
C GLY A 313 2.38 8.06 5.52
N ALA A 314 1.44 8.80 6.14
CA ALA A 314 0.62 9.81 5.48
C ALA A 314 1.41 11.12 5.37
N LYS A 315 1.94 11.38 4.18
CA LYS A 315 2.80 12.53 3.88
C LYS A 315 2.30 13.22 2.62
N ASN A 316 2.31 14.55 2.63
CA ASN A 316 1.98 15.35 1.47
C ASN A 316 3.00 15.06 0.35
N ARG A 317 2.56 14.43 -0.75
CA ARG A 317 3.41 14.06 -1.89
C ARG A 317 3.25 15.03 -3.04
#